data_AF-A0A521ATB5-F1
#
_entry.id   AF-A0A521ATB5-F1
#
_cell.length_a   1.000
_cell.length_b   1.000
_cell.length_c   1.000
_cell.angle_alpha   90.00
_cell.angle_beta   90.00
_cell.angle_gamma   90.00
#
_symmetry.space_group_name_H-M   'P 1'
#
loop_
_entity.id
_entity.type
_entity.pdbx_description
1 polymer ?
#
loop_
_entity_poly.entity_id
_entity_poly.type
_entity_poly.pdbx_seq_one_letter_code
_entity_poly.pdbx_strand_id
1 'polypeptide(L)'
;MEKYLIWYCSELEAGSEWNKDIQSNFDDSDIICFMISPNFMKTKYIHEHEIARAFKLKEEKPSLKIVPIVLDFCRWTTDNNNLGQFTGLPYTAKPIVDFDNENMAWYIVEECLRIMIEKDLNPKGDDFYREHLPADVLKIYQRIVEGKVDKKG
;
A
#
# COMPACT_ATOMS: atom_id res chain seq x y z
N MET A 1 -6.21 22.92 9.74
CA MET A 1 -5.42 22.11 8.80
C MET A 1 -4.73 21.04 9.63
N GLU A 2 -5.21 19.80 9.57
CA GLU A 2 -4.43 18.67 10.07
C GLU A 2 -3.15 18.56 9.23
N LYS A 3 -2.02 18.44 9.91
CA LYS A 3 -0.69 18.44 9.30
C LYS A 3 -0.22 16.99 9.25
N TYR A 4 -0.31 16.35 8.09
CA TYR A 4 0.24 15.02 7.89
C TYR A 4 1.76 15.11 7.71
N LEU A 5 2.52 14.32 8.47
CA LEU A 5 3.95 14.17 8.29
C LEU A 5 4.18 13.03 7.31
N ILE A 6 4.62 13.35 6.08
CA ILE A 6 4.95 12.34 5.07
C ILE A 6 6.46 12.13 5.12
N TRP A 7 6.88 10.89 5.40
CA TRP A 7 8.28 10.49 5.39
C TRP A 7 8.49 9.41 4.32
N TYR A 8 9.58 9.54 3.56
CA TYR A 8 9.95 8.62 2.49
C TYR A 8 11.23 7.86 2.87
N CYS A 9 11.20 6.52 2.81
CA CYS A 9 12.33 5.63 3.11
C CYS A 9 13.47 5.66 2.06
N SER A 10 13.44 6.60 1.11
CA SER A 10 14.33 6.58 -0.06
C SER A 10 15.80 6.91 0.22
N GLU A 11 16.22 7.06 1.48
CA GLU A 11 17.64 7.20 1.84
C GLU A 11 18.36 5.88 2.15
N LEU A 12 17.68 4.74 2.00
CA LEU A 12 18.36 3.45 2.02
C LEU A 12 18.96 3.19 0.63
N GLU A 13 20.25 3.47 0.46
CA GLU A 13 21.03 2.68 -0.48
C GLU A 13 20.75 1.22 -0.14
N ALA A 14 20.30 0.43 -1.12
CA ALA A 14 19.97 -0.97 -0.90
C ALA A 14 21.19 -1.68 -0.26
N GLY A 15 21.11 -1.97 1.04
CA GLY A 15 22.18 -2.61 1.81
C GLY A 15 22.86 -1.76 2.92
N SER A 16 22.53 -0.49 3.11
CA SER A 16 23.04 0.31 4.24
C SER A 16 22.27 0.04 5.53
N GLU A 17 22.95 0.10 6.69
CA GLU A 17 22.33 -0.03 8.01
C GLU A 17 21.16 0.95 8.18
N TRP A 18 20.06 0.45 8.74
CA TRP A 18 18.89 1.25 9.10
C TRP A 18 19.33 2.39 10.03
N ASN A 19 19.42 3.61 9.50
CA ASN A 19 19.77 4.78 10.29
C ASN A 19 18.76 4.93 11.44
N LYS A 20 19.21 5.25 12.65
CA LYS A 20 18.36 5.30 13.86
C LYS A 20 17.15 6.23 13.70
N ASP A 21 17.31 7.29 12.92
CA ASP A 21 16.22 8.23 12.63
C ASP A 21 15.14 7.61 11.73
N ILE A 22 15.54 6.70 10.83
CA ILE A 22 14.63 5.94 9.98
C ILE A 22 13.82 4.96 10.83
N GLN A 23 14.48 4.26 11.76
CA GLN A 23 13.82 3.36 12.69
C GLN A 23 12.77 4.08 13.53
N SER A 24 13.12 5.24 14.10
CA SER A 24 12.18 6.00 14.93
C SER A 24 10.95 6.42 14.14
N ASN A 25 11.13 6.99 12.95
CA ASN A 25 9.99 7.43 12.12
C ASN A 25 9.12 6.25 11.67
N PHE A 26 9.74 5.10 11.35
CA PHE A 26 9.02 3.89 10.96
C PHE A 26 8.22 3.32 12.14
N ASP A 27 8.82 3.26 13.33
CA ASP A 27 8.18 2.76 14.55
C ASP A 27 7.03 3.66 15.02
N ASP A 28 7.16 4.98 14.83
CA ASP A 28 6.14 5.97 15.21
C ASP A 28 4.98 6.09 14.20
N SER A 29 5.10 5.47 13.03
CA SER A 29 4.12 5.59 11.95
C SER A 29 2.73 5.05 12.33
N ASP A 30 1.67 5.69 11.82
CA ASP A 30 0.28 5.21 11.92
C ASP A 30 -0.15 4.42 10.69
N ILE A 31 0.47 4.70 9.55
CA ILE A 31 0.24 4.03 8.26
C ILE A 31 1.59 3.76 7.61
N ILE A 32 1.84 2.50 7.25
CA ILE A 32 3.03 2.06 6.51
C ILE A 32 2.59 1.58 5.13
N CYS A 33 3.07 2.26 4.09
CA CYS A 33 2.80 1.92 2.70
C CYS A 33 3.98 1.16 2.09
N PHE A 34 3.73 -0.06 1.60
CA PHE A 34 4.73 -0.86 0.91
C PHE A 34 4.55 -0.78 -0.60
N MET A 35 5.52 -0.17 -1.28
CA MET A 35 5.54 0.01 -2.73
C MET A 35 6.07 -1.26 -3.42
N ILE A 36 5.16 -2.20 -3.69
CA ILE A 36 5.51 -3.55 -4.15
C ILE A 36 5.90 -3.53 -5.63
N SER A 37 7.12 -3.99 -5.89
CA SER A 37 7.68 -4.15 -7.23
C SER A 37 8.72 -5.28 -7.23
N PRO A 38 9.13 -5.82 -8.40
CA PRO A 38 10.24 -6.77 -8.46
C PRO A 38 11.51 -6.30 -7.75
N ASN A 39 11.82 -5.00 -7.80
CA ASN A 39 13.01 -4.45 -7.14
C ASN A 39 12.85 -4.42 -5.61
N PHE A 40 11.66 -4.09 -5.12
CA PHE A 40 11.34 -4.14 -3.70
C PHE A 40 11.44 -5.58 -3.16
N MET A 41 10.84 -6.57 -3.85
CA MET A 41 10.85 -7.96 -3.41
C MET A 41 12.22 -8.66 -3.55
N LYS A 42 13.12 -8.19 -4.42
CA LYS A 42 14.45 -8.79 -4.61
C LYS A 42 15.39 -8.57 -3.43
N THR A 43 15.17 -7.52 -2.66
CA THR A 43 16.12 -7.12 -1.61
C THR A 43 15.87 -7.95 -0.35
N LYS A 44 16.71 -8.97 -0.12
CA LYS A 44 16.62 -9.86 1.04
C LYS A 44 16.50 -9.11 2.38
N TYR A 45 17.19 -7.98 2.48
CA TYR A 45 17.13 -7.08 3.64
C TYR A 45 15.72 -6.54 3.94
N ILE A 46 14.95 -6.16 2.92
CA ILE A 46 13.58 -5.62 3.06
C ILE A 46 12.66 -6.68 3.69
N HIS A 47 12.78 -7.92 3.22
CA HIS A 47 12.00 -9.03 3.77
C HIS A 47 12.37 -9.40 5.21
N GLU A 48 13.67 -9.43 5.51
CA GLU A 48 14.18 -9.88 6.81
C GLU A 48 14.03 -8.82 7.91
N HIS A 49 14.01 -7.53 7.55
CA HIS A 49 13.98 -6.43 8.51
C HIS A 49 12.73 -5.56 8.40
N GLU A 50 12.44 -4.94 7.26
CA GLU A 50 11.39 -3.93 7.16
C GLU A 50 9.99 -4.54 7.26
N ILE A 51 9.71 -5.59 6.47
CA ILE A 51 8.42 -6.27 6.51
C ILE A 51 8.26 -6.96 7.87
N ALA A 52 9.29 -7.65 8.36
CA ALA A 52 9.26 -8.30 9.67
C ALA A 52 8.99 -7.31 10.81
N ARG A 53 9.62 -6.12 10.78
CA ARG A 53 9.40 -5.07 11.78
C ARG A 53 7.98 -4.51 11.69
N ALA A 54 7.45 -4.25 10.50
CA ALA A 54 6.07 -3.79 10.35
C ALA A 54 5.06 -4.79 10.93
N PHE A 55 5.28 -6.10 10.73
CA PHE A 55 4.43 -7.14 11.32
C PHE A 55 4.50 -7.14 12.83
N LYS A 56 5.71 -7.08 13.40
CA LYS A 56 5.90 -6.96 14.85
C LYS A 56 5.23 -5.71 15.41
N LEU A 57 5.41 -4.56 14.75
CA LEU A 57 4.74 -3.31 15.14
C LEU A 57 3.22 -3.43 15.04
N LYS A 58 2.68 -4.16 14.06
CA LYS A 58 1.23 -4.38 13.94
C LYS A 58 0.69 -5.22 15.09
N GLU A 59 1.47 -6.19 15.58
CA GLU A 59 1.14 -6.96 16.78
C GLU A 59 1.18 -6.08 18.05
N GLU A 60 2.18 -5.20 18.15
CA GLU A 60 2.38 -4.28 19.29
C GLU A 60 1.38 -3.11 19.29
N LYS A 61 1.00 -2.61 18.10
CA LYS A 61 0.13 -1.46 17.84
C LYS A 61 -0.99 -1.89 16.89
N PRO A 62 -2.12 -2.43 17.40
CA PRO A 62 -3.22 -2.89 16.55
C PRO A 62 -3.83 -1.83 15.63
N SER A 63 -3.70 -0.54 15.98
CA SER A 63 -4.15 0.60 15.17
C SER A 63 -3.26 0.92 13.96
N LEU A 64 -2.03 0.42 13.93
CA LEU A 64 -1.11 0.58 12.80
C LEU A 64 -1.75 0.03 11.52
N LYS A 65 -1.71 0.77 10.42
CA LYS A 65 -2.24 0.30 9.13
C LYS A 65 -1.10 -0.10 8.22
N ILE A 66 -1.13 -1.33 7.69
CA ILE A 66 -0.19 -1.79 6.67
C ILE A 66 -0.91 -1.79 5.33
N VAL A 67 -0.36 -1.07 4.36
CA VAL A 67 -0.99 -0.82 3.05
C VAL A 67 -0.05 -1.25 1.94
N PRO A 68 -0.22 -2.46 1.38
CA PRO A 68 0.44 -2.86 0.17
C PRO A 68 -0.07 -2.03 -1.03
N ILE A 69 0.82 -1.39 -1.77
CA ILE A 69 0.52 -0.68 -3.02
C ILE A 69 1.29 -1.39 -4.13
N VAL A 70 0.58 -2.07 -5.02
CA VAL A 70 1.21 -2.90 -6.06
C VAL A 70 1.60 -2.03 -7.25
N LEU A 71 2.88 -1.75 -7.40
CA LEU A 71 3.39 -0.98 -8.53
C LEU A 71 3.50 -1.84 -9.79
N ASP A 72 4.05 -3.05 -9.65
CA ASP A 72 4.43 -3.90 -10.79
C ASP A 72 4.20 -5.40 -10.48
N PHE A 73 4.15 -6.20 -11.55
CA PHE A 73 3.94 -7.65 -11.51
C PHE A 73 5.05 -8.36 -10.75
N CYS A 74 4.74 -8.83 -9.55
CA CYS A 74 5.62 -9.70 -8.79
C CYS A 74 4.82 -10.55 -7.80
N ARG A 75 5.43 -11.63 -7.31
CA ARG A 75 4.87 -12.37 -6.18
C ARG A 75 5.31 -11.69 -4.89
N TRP A 76 4.32 -11.34 -4.07
CA TRP A 76 4.53 -10.68 -2.79
C TRP A 76 3.80 -11.39 -1.64
N THR A 77 3.24 -12.57 -1.93
CA THR A 77 2.75 -13.52 -0.93
C THR A 77 3.85 -14.48 -0.52
N THR A 78 3.98 -14.69 0.79
CA THR A 78 5.03 -15.50 1.42
C THR A 78 4.43 -16.32 2.56
N ASP A 79 5.13 -17.36 3.02
CA ASP A 79 4.67 -18.16 4.17
C ASP A 79 4.80 -17.38 5.49
N ASN A 80 5.84 -16.53 5.60
CA ASN A 80 6.10 -15.67 6.75
C ASN A 80 6.00 -14.20 6.35
N ASN A 81 5.48 -13.35 7.23
CA ASN A 81 5.31 -11.91 6.98
C ASN A 81 4.56 -11.62 5.67
N ASN A 82 3.47 -12.35 5.44
CA ASN A 82 2.69 -12.33 4.20
C ASN A 82 1.92 -11.03 4.02
N LEU A 83 2.46 -10.10 3.25
CA LEU A 83 1.78 -8.83 2.95
C LEU A 83 0.40 -9.05 2.29
N GLY A 84 0.19 -10.17 1.61
CA GLY A 84 -1.09 -10.52 0.97
C GLY A 84 -2.25 -10.76 1.94
N GLN A 85 -2.02 -10.80 3.26
CA GLN A 85 -3.11 -10.79 4.24
C GLN A 85 -3.77 -9.41 4.40
N PHE A 86 -3.11 -8.35 3.92
CA PHE A 86 -3.64 -6.99 3.93
C PHE A 86 -4.28 -6.65 2.58
N THR A 87 -5.23 -5.72 2.58
CA THR A 87 -5.88 -5.27 1.34
C THR A 87 -4.87 -4.50 0.48
N GLY A 88 -4.51 -5.09 -0.66
CA GLY A 88 -3.62 -4.46 -1.64
C GLY A 88 -4.36 -3.43 -2.51
N LEU A 89 -3.83 -2.22 -2.55
CA LEU A 89 -4.24 -1.14 -3.45
C LEU A 89 -3.51 -1.28 -4.80
N PRO A 90 -4.01 -0.67 -5.90
CA PRO A 90 -5.24 0.15 -6.03
C PRO A 90 -6.56 -0.63 -6.12
N TYR A 91 -6.57 -1.84 -6.70
CA TYR A 91 -7.79 -2.59 -6.98
C TYR A 91 -7.52 -4.09 -7.04
N THR A 92 -8.04 -4.90 -6.12
CA THR A 92 -7.76 -6.36 -6.08
C THR A 92 -6.26 -6.69 -6.23
N ALA A 93 -5.38 -5.80 -5.76
CA ALA A 93 -3.93 -5.86 -5.98
C ALA A 93 -3.47 -5.88 -7.46
N LYS A 94 -4.27 -5.37 -8.40
CA LYS A 94 -3.88 -5.10 -9.79
C LYS A 94 -2.70 -4.12 -9.82
N PRO A 95 -1.56 -4.44 -10.48
CA PRO A 95 -0.41 -3.55 -10.54
C PRO A 95 -0.73 -2.21 -11.21
N ILE A 96 -0.18 -1.11 -10.71
CA ILE A 96 -0.34 0.23 -11.30
C ILE A 96 0.08 0.27 -12.78
N VAL A 97 1.20 -0.39 -13.13
CA VAL A 97 1.69 -0.46 -14.53
C VAL A 97 0.75 -1.19 -15.49
N ASP A 98 -0.23 -1.94 -14.97
CA ASP A 98 -1.20 -2.69 -15.77
C ASP A 98 -2.48 -1.88 -16.06
N PHE A 99 -2.58 -0.64 -15.58
CA PHE A 99 -3.66 0.27 -15.95
C PHE A 99 -3.32 1.02 -17.23
N ASP A 100 -4.29 1.14 -18.15
CA ASP A 100 -4.12 1.95 -19.36
C ASP A 100 -3.80 3.43 -19.06
N ASN A 101 -4.30 3.91 -17.92
CA ASN A 101 -3.94 5.21 -17.36
C ASN A 101 -3.58 5.05 -15.89
N GLU A 102 -2.28 5.03 -15.61
CA GLU A 102 -1.73 4.90 -14.25
C GLU A 102 -2.25 6.01 -13.31
N ASN A 103 -2.60 7.19 -13.82
CA ASN A 103 -3.17 8.26 -12.99
C ASN A 103 -4.52 7.86 -12.38
N MET A 104 -5.32 7.02 -13.06
CA MET A 104 -6.57 6.50 -12.48
C MET A 104 -6.28 5.56 -11.31
N ALA A 105 -5.21 4.75 -11.41
CA ALA A 105 -4.78 3.89 -10.32
C ALA A 105 -4.31 4.71 -9.12
N TRP A 106 -3.44 5.71 -9.35
CA TRP A 106 -2.96 6.61 -8.30
C TRP A 106 -4.08 7.42 -7.64
N TYR A 107 -5.08 7.86 -8.41
CA TYR A 107 -6.23 8.55 -7.85
C TYR A 107 -7.01 7.65 -6.88
N ILE A 108 -7.21 6.37 -7.21
CA ILE A 108 -7.84 5.41 -6.28
C ILE A 108 -6.98 5.21 -5.03
N VAL A 109 -5.65 5.08 -5.17
CA VAL A 109 -4.73 4.95 -4.02
C VAL A 109 -4.86 6.16 -3.09
N GLU A 110 -4.80 7.37 -3.65
CA GLU A 110 -4.90 8.62 -2.88
C GLU A 110 -6.23 8.72 -2.13
N GLU A 111 -7.33 8.45 -2.82
CA GLU A 111 -8.68 8.46 -2.24
C GLU A 111 -8.83 7.43 -1.11
N CYS A 112 -8.29 6.22 -1.30
CA CYS A 112 -8.29 5.19 -0.26
C CYS A 112 -7.49 5.66 0.96
N LEU A 113 -6.27 6.17 0.77
CA LEU A 113 -5.43 6.67 1.86
C LEU A 113 -6.09 7.83 2.60
N ARG A 114 -6.70 8.78 1.87
CA ARG A 114 -7.44 9.89 2.47
C ARG A 114 -8.56 9.41 3.38
N ILE A 115 -9.39 8.48 2.90
CA ILE A 115 -10.47 7.87 3.69
C ILE A 115 -9.94 7.14 4.92
N MET A 116 -8.86 6.38 4.77
CA MET A 116 -8.23 5.65 5.87
C MET A 116 -7.74 6.59 6.98
N ILE A 117 -7.23 7.76 6.59
CA ILE A 117 -6.76 8.80 7.50
C ILE A 117 -7.94 9.51 8.16
N GLU A 118 -8.86 10.07 7.36
CA GLU A 118 -9.98 10.90 7.84
C GLU A 118 -10.97 10.12 8.72
N LYS A 119 -11.20 8.84 8.40
CA LYS A 119 -12.19 8.00 9.10
C LYS A 119 -11.56 6.98 10.05
N ASP A 120 -10.23 6.96 10.14
CA ASP A 120 -9.47 5.96 10.91
C ASP A 120 -9.84 4.50 10.54
N LEU A 121 -10.01 4.23 9.25
CA LEU A 121 -10.47 2.93 8.73
C LEU A 121 -9.33 2.08 8.20
N ASN A 122 -9.48 0.76 8.36
CA ASN A 122 -8.64 -0.22 7.66
C ASN A 122 -9.35 -0.65 6.37
N PRO A 123 -8.68 -0.62 5.21
CA PRO A 123 -9.24 -1.18 4.00
C PRO A 123 -9.33 -2.69 4.19
N LYS A 124 -10.55 -3.24 4.23
CA LYS A 124 -10.79 -4.67 4.38
C LYS A 124 -11.69 -5.15 3.26
N GLY A 125 -11.09 -5.85 2.31
CA GLY A 125 -11.81 -6.49 1.19
C GLY A 125 -12.54 -5.49 0.29
N ASP A 126 -13.39 -6.03 -0.58
CA ASP A 126 -14.11 -5.25 -1.59
C ASP A 126 -15.16 -4.29 -1.01
N ASP A 127 -15.67 -4.58 0.20
CA ASP A 127 -16.68 -3.75 0.86
C ASP A 127 -16.13 -2.37 1.22
N PHE A 128 -14.83 -2.27 1.54
CA PHE A 128 -14.20 -0.97 1.77
C PHE A 128 -14.44 -0.02 0.60
N TYR A 129 -14.22 -0.48 -0.64
CA TYR A 129 -14.38 0.34 -1.82
C TYR A 129 -15.84 0.73 -2.05
N ARG A 130 -16.77 -0.22 -1.87
CA ARG A 130 -18.21 0.01 -2.09
C ARG A 130 -18.82 0.99 -1.09
N GLU A 131 -18.39 0.91 0.18
CA GLU A 131 -19.02 1.64 1.27
C GLU A 131 -18.41 3.03 1.48
N HIS A 132 -17.13 3.22 1.15
CA HIS A 132 -16.40 4.41 1.58
C HIS A 132 -15.93 5.32 0.46
N LEU A 133 -15.74 4.80 -0.77
CA LEU A 133 -15.29 5.63 -1.88
C LEU A 133 -16.35 6.67 -2.27
N PRO A 134 -15.94 7.91 -2.59
CA PRO A 134 -16.80 8.88 -3.24
C PRO A 134 -17.41 8.33 -4.53
N ALA A 135 -18.60 8.82 -4.89
CA ALA A 135 -19.39 8.25 -5.98
C ALA A 135 -18.70 8.31 -7.36
N ASP A 136 -17.86 9.31 -7.60
CA ASP A 136 -17.02 9.45 -8.79
C ASP A 136 -15.87 8.44 -8.81
N VAL A 137 -15.16 8.26 -7.69
CA VAL A 137 -14.09 7.25 -7.55
C VAL A 137 -14.67 5.84 -7.65
N LEU A 138 -15.82 5.59 -7.02
CA LEU A 138 -16.52 4.31 -7.10
C LEU A 138 -16.91 3.96 -8.53
N LYS A 139 -17.30 4.94 -9.36
CA LYS A 139 -17.55 4.71 -10.79
C LYS A 139 -16.28 4.31 -11.54
N ILE A 140 -15.13 4.89 -11.20
CA ILE A 140 -13.83 4.49 -11.79
C ILE A 140 -13.52 3.05 -11.38
N TYR A 141 -13.62 2.75 -10.09
CA TYR A 141 -13.49 1.39 -9.55
C TYR A 141 -14.39 0.39 -10.28
N GLN A 142 -15.68 0.69 -10.42
CA GLN A 142 -16.63 -0.18 -11.12
C GLN A 142 -16.23 -0.42 -12.58
N ARG A 143 -15.79 0.63 -13.29
CA ARG A 143 -15.30 0.46 -14.67
C ARG A 143 -14.05 -0.42 -14.74
N ILE A 144 -13.19 -0.43 -13.72
CA ILE A 144 -12.04 -1.34 -13.61
C ILE A 144 -12.51 -2.77 -13.39
N VAL A 145 -13.39 -3.00 -12.41
CA VAL A 145 -13.96 -4.33 -12.11
C VAL A 145 -14.61 -4.95 -13.35
N GLU A 146 -15.33 -4.13 -14.12
CA GLU A 146 -16.02 -4.56 -15.34
C GLU A 146 -15.10 -4.68 -16.57
N GLY A 147 -13.79 -4.42 -16.45
CA GLY A 147 -12.84 -4.46 -17.56
C GLY A 147 -13.06 -3.36 -18.62
N LYS A 148 -13.73 -2.27 -18.26
CA LYS A 148 -14.11 -1.18 -19.19
C LYS A 148 -13.08 -0.05 -19.29
N VAL A 149 -12.06 -0.02 -18.43
CA VAL A 149 -10.95 0.96 -18.52
C VAL A 149 -9.67 0.38 -19.12
N ASP A 150 -9.57 -0.94 -19.25
CA ASP A 150 -8.36 -1.65 -19.69
C ASP A 150 -8.51 -2.12 -21.15
N LYS A 151 -8.86 -1.19 -22.04
CA LYS A 151 -8.97 -1.50 -23.47
C LYS A 151 -7.61 -1.34 -24.13
N LYS A 152 -6.67 -2.23 -23.78
CA LYS A 152 -5.73 -2.75 -24.78
C LYS A 152 -6.50 -3.85 -25.52
N GLY A 153 -6.97 -3.49 -26.72
CA GLY A 153 -7.70 -4.39 -27.62
C GLY A 153 -6.90 -5.62 -28.02
#